data_AF-A0A537PS81-F1
#
_entry.id   AF-A0A537PS81-F1
#
_cell.length_a   1.000
_cell.length_b   1.000
_cell.length_c   1.000
_cell.angle_alpha   90.00
_cell.angle_beta   90.00
_cell.angle_gamma   90.00
#
_symmetry.space_group_name_H-M   'P 1'
#
loop_
_entity.id
_entity.type
_entity.pdbx_description
1 polymer ?
#
loop_
_entity_poly.entity_id
_entity_poly.type
_entity_poly.pdbx_seq_one_letter_code
_entity_poly.pdbx_strand_id
1 'polypeptide(L)' 'MVEHLGAIDPMPGNPIVLTAWTVLDAANDLDDLPTVEACLRVIDASFSGTLPARSDVHIVFDFFN' A
#
# COMPACT_ATOMS: atom_id res chain seq x y z
N MET A 1 -20.63 -17.24 -14.41
CA MET A 1 -20.69 -15.85 -13.94
C MET A 1 -19.41 -15.65 -13.16
N VAL A 2 -18.35 -15.19 -13.82
CA VAL A 2 -17.05 -14.96 -13.19
C VAL A 2 -16.54 -13.59 -13.65
N GLU A 3 -16.26 -12.78 -12.62
CA GLU A 3 -15.44 -11.56 -12.54
C GLU A 3 -15.58 -10.48 -13.64
N HIS A 4 -16.52 -9.55 -13.43
CA HIS A 4 -16.35 -8.15 -13.86
C HIS A 4 -15.43 -7.44 -12.86
N LEU A 5 -14.15 -7.81 -12.80
CA LEU A 5 -13.16 -6.91 -12.22
C LEU A 5 -12.76 -5.95 -13.32
N GLY A 6 -13.61 -4.94 -13.53
CA GLY A 6 -13.28 -3.80 -14.35
C GLY A 6 -11.89 -3.34 -13.95
N ALA A 7 -11.01 -3.20 -14.94
CA ALA A 7 -9.73 -2.56 -14.78
C ALA A 7 -9.95 -1.36 -13.87
N ILE A 8 -9.33 -1.39 -12.69
CA ILE A 8 -9.22 -0.18 -11.88
C ILE A 8 -8.35 0.72 -12.75
N ASP A 9 -8.98 1.54 -13.58
CA ASP A 9 -8.32 2.69 -14.17
C ASP A 9 -7.64 3.37 -12.98
N PRO A 10 -6.29 3.49 -12.95
CA PRO A 10 -5.66 4.17 -11.86
C PRO A 10 -6.24 5.58 -11.89
N MET A 11 -7.09 5.90 -10.90
CA MET A 11 -7.23 7.29 -10.48
C MET A 11 -5.80 7.83 -10.42
N PRO A 12 -5.54 9.09 -10.81
CA PRO A 12 -4.25 9.72 -10.54
C PRO A 12 -4.11 9.85 -9.01
N GLY A 13 -3.88 8.71 -8.38
CA GLY A 13 -3.82 8.46 -6.97
C GLY A 13 -2.40 8.67 -6.54
N ASN A 14 -2.24 9.04 -5.28
CA ASN A 14 -0.93 9.23 -4.69
C ASN A 14 -0.06 7.98 -4.97
N PRO A 15 1.06 8.08 -5.72
CA PRO A 15 1.87 6.93 -6.11
C PRO A 15 2.28 6.07 -4.92
N ILE A 16 2.50 6.70 -3.76
CA ILE A 16 2.85 5.98 -2.54
C ILE A 16 1.73 5.08 -2.02
N VAL A 17 0.47 5.47 -2.23
CA VAL A 17 -0.71 4.69 -1.83
C VAL A 17 -0.86 3.49 -2.75
N LEU A 18 -0.64 3.69 -4.06
CA LEU A 18 -0.65 2.58 -5.03
C LEU A 18 0.45 1.56 -4.69
N THR A 19 1.67 2.01 -4.41
CA THR A 19 2.77 1.14 -3.96
C THR A 19 2.42 0.44 -2.64
N ALA A 20 1.89 1.15 -1.65
CA ALA A 20 1.51 0.56 -0.37
C ALA A 20 0.43 -0.52 -0.52
N TRP A 21 -0.55 -0.36 -1.42
CA TRP A 21 -1.52 -1.43 -1.73
C TRP A 21 -0.87 -2.66 -2.34
N THR A 22 0.03 -2.49 -3.31
CA THR A 22 0.76 -3.62 -3.92
C THR A 22 1.63 -4.35 -2.89
N VAL A 23 2.35 -3.61 -2.05
CA VAL A 23 3.20 -4.20 -1.00
C VAL A 23 2.34 -4.84 0.09
N LEU A 24 1.18 -4.28 0.43
CA LEU A 24 0.27 -4.86 1.42
C LEU A 24 -0.19 -6.26 1.01
N ASP A 25 -0.59 -6.45 -0.25
CA ASP A 25 -1.01 -7.76 -0.75
C ASP A 25 0.15 -8.77 -0.64
N ALA A 26 1.35 -8.39 -1.10
CA ALA A 26 2.52 -9.26 -1.04
C ALA A 26 2.98 -9.56 0.40
N ALA A 27 2.90 -8.59 1.31
CA ALA A 27 3.26 -8.77 2.71
C ALA A 27 2.29 -9.70 3.44
N ASN A 28 0.99 -9.65 3.12
CA ASN A 28 0.02 -10.60 3.64
C ASN A 28 0.29 -12.04 3.16
N ASP A 29 0.67 -12.20 1.89
CA ASP A 29 1.03 -13.52 1.34
C ASP A 29 2.27 -14.14 2.01
N LEU A 30 3.14 -13.30 2.61
CA LEU A 30 4.39 -13.70 3.27
C LEU A 30 4.28 -13.75 4.81
N ASP A 31 3.11 -13.43 5.38
CA ASP A 31 2.92 -13.22 6.83
C ASP A 31 3.89 -12.16 7.45
N ASP A 32 4.32 -11.16 6.66
CA ASP A 32 5.19 -10.06 7.11
C ASP A 32 4.37 -8.96 7.80
N LEU A 33 4.00 -9.23 9.04
CA LEU A 33 3.16 -8.33 9.85
C LEU A 33 3.74 -6.91 10.01
N PRO A 34 5.05 -6.69 10.27
CA PRO A 34 5.63 -5.35 10.31
C PRO A 34 5.41 -4.54 9.03
N THR A 35 5.56 -5.17 7.86
CA THR A 35 5.33 -4.50 6.56
C THR A 35 3.85 -4.24 6.33
N VAL A 36 2.97 -5.18 6.70
CA VAL A 36 1.50 -4.98 6.66
C VAL A 36 1.10 -3.74 7.48
N GLU A 37 1.61 -3.61 8.71
CA GLU A 37 1.31 -2.46 9.57
C GLU A 37 1.85 -1.14 9.01
N ALA A 38 3.01 -1.15 8.35
CA ALA A 38 3.57 0.03 7.69
C ALA A 38 2.70 0.46 6.48
N CYS A 39 2.29 -0.48 5.63
CA CYS A 39 1.41 -0.21 4.50
C CYS A 39 0.08 0.41 4.94
N LEU A 40 -0.56 -0.20 5.96
CA LEU A 40 -1.84 0.30 6.47
C LEU A 40 -1.73 1.72 7.01
N ARG A 41 -0.64 2.07 7.71
CA ARG A 41 -0.39 3.44 8.18
C ARG A 41 -0.17 4.43 7.04
N VAL A 42 0.51 4.04 5.96
CA VAL A 42 0.70 4.90 4.78
C VAL A 42 -0.63 5.19 4.08
N ILE A 43 -1.45 4.16 3.93
CA ILE A 43 -2.78 4.23 3.32
C ILE A 43 -3.70 5.11 4.17
N ASP A 44 -3.78 4.84 5.48
CA ASP A 44 -4.61 5.59 6.43
C ASP A 44 -4.22 7.07 6.48
N ALA A 45 -2.92 7.38 6.55
CA ALA A 45 -2.43 8.76 6.55
C ALA A 45 -2.90 9.51 5.30
N SER A 46 -2.80 8.87 4.13
CA SER A 46 -3.19 9.46 2.85
C SER A 46 -4.72 9.68 2.76
N PHE A 47 -5.53 8.73 3.23
CA PHE A 47 -6.99 8.90 3.28
C PHE A 47 -7.43 9.94 4.31
N SER A 48 -6.66 10.11 5.39
CA SER A 48 -6.87 11.15 6.41
C SER A 48 -6.38 12.54 5.98
N GLY A 49 -5.78 12.67 4.79
CA GLY A 49 -5.21 13.94 4.30
C GLY A 49 -3.94 14.38 5.05
N THR A 50 -3.29 13.44 5.75
CA THR A 50 -2.04 13.65 6.49
C THR A 50 -0.86 13.07 5.72
N LEU A 51 0.36 13.46 6.12
CA LEU A 51 1.57 12.90 5.54
C LEU A 51 1.95 11.61 6.28
N PRO A 52 2.23 10.50 5.56
CA PRO A 52 2.70 9.27 6.17
C PRO A 52 4.07 9.46 6.85
N ALA A 53 4.33 8.70 7.91
CA ALA A 53 5.61 8.74 8.59
C ALA A 53 6.74 8.26 7.67
N ARG A 54 7.87 8.96 7.69
CA ARG A 54 9.03 8.63 6.83
C ARG A 54 9.53 7.19 7.03
N SER A 55 9.46 6.67 8.26
CA SER A 55 9.82 5.28 8.56
C SER A 55 8.93 4.29 7.82
N ASP A 56 7.63 4.55 7.78
CA ASP A 56 6.65 3.64 7.19
C ASP A 56 6.78 3.66 5.66
N VAL A 57 7.01 4.86 5.10
CA VAL A 57 7.38 5.03 3.69
C VAL A 57 8.65 4.24 3.32
N HIS A 58 9.68 4.27 4.18
CA HIS A 58 10.92 3.56 3.92
C HIS A 58 10.72 2.05 3.91
N ILE A 59 9.95 1.50 4.86
CA ILE A 59 9.60 0.08 4.90
C ILE A 59 8.88 -0.34 3.61
N VAL A 60 7.91 0.45 3.14
CA VAL A 60 7.19 0.17 1.89
C VAL A 60 8.11 0.15 0.67
N PHE A 61 9.07 1.09 0.59
CA PHE A 61 10.01 1.13 -0.55
C PHE A 61 11.12 0.07 -0.46
N ASP A 62 11.51 -0.33 0.75
CA ASP A 62 12.56 -1.33 0.97
C ASP A 62 12.08 -2.77 0.76
N PHE A 63 10.77 -3.01 0.71
CA PHE A 63 10.20 -4.35 0.55
C PHE A 63 10.72 -5.14 -0.68
N PHE A 64 11.11 -4.44 -1.76
CA PHE A 64 11.61 -5.07 -2.99
C PHE A 64 13.14 -5.10 -3.11
N ASN A 65 13.89 -4.65 -2.09
CA ASN A 65 15.35 -4.69 -2.05
C ASN A 65 15.86 -5.99 -1.43
#